data_AF-A0A327X0K0-F1
#
_entry.id   AF-A0A327X0K0-F1
#
_cell.length_a   1.000
_cell.length_b   1.000
_cell.length_c   1.000
_cell.angle_alpha   90.00
_cell.angle_beta   90.00
_cell.angle_gamma   90.00
#
_symmetry.space_group_name_H-M   'P 1'
#
loop_
_entity.id
_entity.type
_entity.pdbx_description
1 polymer ?
#
loop_
_entity_poly.entity_id
_entity_poly.type
_entity_poly.pdbx_seq_one_letter_code
_entity_poly.pdbx_strand_id
1 'polypeptide(L)'
;MKISLYPGEFFGMVEFLRFRVESALPLSMQERTIYDQVLIEYWEKGNITRNAVAWGLRNIRQRYRIPIPISVMRILHQEMQHHDLSVYGQAFLARLDQELVNNSDRQYQVIRGKTRIK
;
A
#
# COMPACT_ATOMS: atom_id res chain seq x y z
N MET A 1 3.79 -6.69 6.99
CA MET A 1 4.55 -5.49 7.43
C MET A 1 3.55 -4.46 7.95
N LYS A 2 3.97 -3.47 8.75
CA LYS A 2 3.09 -2.38 9.20
C LYS A 2 3.65 -1.05 8.73
N ILE A 3 2.83 -0.21 8.13
CA ILE A 3 3.16 1.16 7.72
C ILE A 3 2.39 2.14 8.61
N SER A 4 3.01 3.29 8.93
CA SER A 4 2.39 4.33 9.76
C SER A 4 1.85 5.47 8.89
N LEU A 5 0.53 5.63 8.84
CA LEU A 5 -0.15 6.59 7.98
C LEU A 5 -0.93 7.64 8.77
N TYR A 6 -0.98 8.87 8.26
CA TYR A 6 -2.04 9.82 8.62
C TYR A 6 -3.37 9.40 7.99
N PRO A 7 -4.52 9.86 8.54
CA PRO A 7 -5.82 9.58 7.93
C PRO A 7 -5.92 9.99 6.46
N GLY A 8 -5.38 11.16 6.09
CA GLY A 8 -5.34 11.61 4.70
C GLY A 8 -4.61 10.61 3.79
N GLU A 9 -3.39 10.21 4.14
CA GLU A 9 -2.60 9.21 3.39
C GLU A 9 -3.37 7.88 3.25
N PHE A 10 -4.04 7.42 4.31
CA PHE A 10 -4.90 6.23 4.24
C PHE A 10 -6.06 6.41 3.24
N PHE A 11 -6.74 7.55 3.24
CA PHE A 11 -7.82 7.80 2.27
C PHE A 11 -7.30 7.92 0.84
N GLY A 12 -6.10 8.48 0.63
CA GLY A 12 -5.44 8.47 -0.69
C GLY A 12 -5.18 7.05 -1.21
N MET A 13 -4.75 6.13 -0.32
CA MET A 13 -4.62 4.71 -0.66
C MET A 13 -5.97 4.08 -1.02
N VAL A 14 -7.01 4.34 -0.22
CA VAL A 14 -8.37 3.79 -0.44
C VAL A 14 -8.96 4.27 -1.77
N GLU A 15 -8.82 5.56 -2.06
CA GLU A 15 -9.28 6.17 -3.32
C GLU A 15 -8.64 5.49 -4.53
N PHE A 16 -7.31 5.35 -4.51
CA PHE A 16 -6.57 4.68 -5.58
C PHE A 16 -6.97 3.21 -5.73
N LEU A 17 -7.04 2.46 -4.62
CA LEU A 17 -7.44 1.06 -4.63
C LEU A 17 -8.86 0.88 -5.17
N ARG A 18 -9.80 1.72 -4.74
CA ARG A 18 -11.18 1.67 -5.22
C ARG A 18 -11.22 1.87 -6.74
N PHE A 19 -10.57 2.92 -7.24
CA PHE A 19 -10.48 3.18 -8.68
C PHE A 19 -9.90 1.98 -9.44
N ARG A 20 -8.79 1.43 -8.95
CA ARG A 20 -8.11 0.30 -9.62
C ARG A 20 -8.98 -0.96 -9.62
N VAL A 21 -9.58 -1.29 -8.50
CA VAL A 21 -10.47 -2.46 -8.36
C VAL A 21 -11.72 -2.30 -9.21
N GLU A 22 -12.39 -1.15 -9.17
CA GLU A 22 -13.58 -0.88 -9.99
C GLU A 22 -13.26 -0.95 -11.50
N SER A 23 -12.07 -0.54 -11.92
CA SER A 23 -11.62 -0.67 -13.31
C SER A 23 -11.34 -2.12 -13.74
N ALA A 24 -10.89 -2.97 -12.81
CA ALA A 24 -10.45 -4.33 -13.09
C ALA A 24 -11.57 -5.38 -12.92
N LEU A 25 -12.57 -5.13 -12.07
CA LEU A 25 -13.66 -6.07 -11.79
C LEU A 25 -14.50 -6.46 -13.04
N PRO A 26 -14.76 -5.58 -14.02
CA PRO A 26 -15.49 -5.95 -15.24
C PRO A 26 -14.68 -6.85 -16.19
N LEU A 27 -13.35 -6.84 -16.08
CA LEU A 27 -12.47 -7.62 -16.95
C LEU A 27 -12.55 -9.11 -16.61
N SER A 28 -12.43 -9.97 -17.62
CA SER A 28 -12.29 -11.41 -17.40
C SER A 28 -10.96 -11.73 -16.70
N MET A 29 -10.86 -12.91 -16.07
CA MET A 29 -9.63 -13.31 -15.38
C MET A 29 -8.40 -13.32 -16.31
N GLN A 30 -8.58 -13.62 -17.60
CA GLN A 30 -7.51 -13.64 -18.59
C GLN A 30 -7.00 -12.24 -18.97
N GLU A 31 -7.85 -11.22 -18.83
CA GLU A 31 -7.52 -9.82 -19.16
C GLU A 31 -6.92 -9.05 -17.98
N ARG A 32 -7.05 -9.58 -16.76
CA ARG A 32 -6.48 -8.97 -15.56
C ARG A 32 -4.99 -9.26 -15.45
N THR A 33 -4.23 -8.24 -15.09
CA THR A 33 -2.83 -8.47 -14.70
C THR A 33 -2.77 -9.20 -13.36
N ILE A 34 -1.63 -9.83 -13.08
CA ILE A 34 -1.37 -10.42 -11.74
C ILE A 34 -1.48 -9.34 -10.65
N TYR A 35 -1.08 -8.10 -10.95
CA TYR A 35 -1.17 -6.98 -10.02
C TYR A 35 -2.60 -6.63 -9.69
N ASP A 36 -3.49 -6.60 -10.69
CA ASP A 36 -4.92 -6.39 -10.48
C ASP A 36 -5.50 -7.45 -9.56
N GLN A 37 -5.16 -8.72 -9.79
CA GLN A 37 -5.65 -9.82 -8.97
C GLN A 37 -5.20 -9.68 -7.50
N VAL A 38 -3.94 -9.31 -7.26
CA VAL A 38 -3.42 -9.10 -5.91
C VAL A 38 -4.09 -7.91 -5.22
N LEU A 39 -4.35 -6.81 -5.95
CA LEU A 39 -5.01 -5.63 -5.39
C LEU A 39 -6.51 -5.88 -5.11
N ILE A 40 -7.20 -6.63 -5.98
CA ILE A 40 -8.59 -7.06 -5.76
C ILE A 40 -8.66 -7.93 -4.51
N GLU A 41 -7.80 -8.95 -4.40
CA GLU A 41 -7.77 -9.82 -3.22
C GLU A 41 -7.47 -9.02 -1.94
N TYR A 42 -6.53 -8.07 -2.01
CA TYR A 42 -6.22 -7.19 -0.88
C TYR A 42 -7.41 -6.31 -0.50
N TRP A 43 -8.16 -5.79 -1.47
CA TRP A 43 -9.37 -5.00 -1.24
C TRP A 43 -10.47 -5.82 -0.56
N GLU A 44 -10.77 -7.00 -1.10
CA GLU A 44 -11.84 -7.88 -0.61
C GLU A 44 -11.52 -8.46 0.78
N LYS A 45 -10.30 -8.94 1.00
CA LYS A 45 -9.90 -9.60 2.25
C LYS A 45 -9.35 -8.62 3.30
N GLY A 46 -8.85 -7.46 2.87
CA GLY A 46 -8.14 -6.51 3.73
C GLY A 46 -9.01 -5.70 4.68
N ASN A 47 -10.34 -5.91 4.69
CA ASN A 47 -11.31 -5.13 5.47
C ASN A 47 -11.17 -3.61 5.24
N ILE A 48 -10.73 -3.19 4.05
CA ILE A 48 -10.36 -1.79 3.78
C ILE A 48 -11.54 -0.87 3.97
N THR A 49 -12.72 -1.25 3.48
CA THR A 49 -13.97 -0.48 3.66
C THR A 49 -14.37 -0.33 5.12
N ARG A 50 -14.25 -1.41 5.93
CA ARG A 50 -14.52 -1.35 7.38
C ARG A 50 -13.51 -0.46 8.09
N ASN A 51 -12.24 -0.56 7.70
CA ASN A 51 -11.19 0.31 8.22
C ASN A 51 -11.46 1.77 7.86
N ALA A 52 -11.95 2.07 6.66
CA ALA A 52 -12.20 3.45 6.25
C ALA A 52 -13.15 4.22 7.17
N VAL A 53 -14.21 3.57 7.66
CA VAL A 53 -15.10 4.15 8.67
C VAL A 53 -14.35 4.47 9.96
N ALA A 54 -13.58 3.51 10.49
CA ALA A 54 -12.80 3.71 11.72
C ALA A 54 -11.71 4.78 11.56
N TRP A 55 -11.14 4.91 10.37
CA TRP A 55 -10.12 5.92 10.06
C TRP A 55 -10.70 7.33 9.89
N GLY A 56 -11.97 7.45 9.47
CA GLY A 56 -12.68 8.73 9.40
C GLY A 56 -12.90 9.39 10.76
N LEU A 57 -12.86 8.62 11.85
CA LEU A 57 -13.02 9.10 13.22
C LEU A 57 -11.69 9.44 13.91
N ARG A 58 -10.56 9.26 13.23
CA ARG A 58 -9.22 9.45 13.82
C ARG A 58 -8.77 10.90 13.78
N ASN A 59 -7.84 11.24 14.68
CA ASN A 59 -7.20 12.55 14.66
C ASN A 59 -6.32 12.68 13.41
N ILE A 60 -6.64 13.68 12.57
CA ILE A 60 -5.95 13.94 11.30
C ILE A 60 -4.45 14.21 11.45
N ARG A 61 -4.01 14.66 12.63
CA ARG A 61 -2.60 15.01 12.92
C ARG A 61 -1.81 13.86 13.53
N GLN A 62 -2.43 12.69 13.72
CA GLN A 62 -1.78 11.53 14.32
C GLN A 62 -1.55 10.43 13.28
N ARG A 63 -0.39 9.77 13.35
CA ARG A 63 -0.10 8.59 12.53
C ARG A 63 -0.60 7.31 13.22
N TYR A 64 -1.12 6.40 12.42
CA TYR A 64 -1.61 5.10 12.88
C TYR A 64 -1.04 3.97 12.05
N ARG A 65 -0.83 2.81 12.67
CA ARG A 65 -0.25 1.65 12.00
C ARG A 65 -1.33 0.81 11.31
N ILE A 66 -1.10 0.48 10.04
CA ILE A 66 -1.92 -0.48 9.28
C ILE A 66 -1.04 -1.61 8.74
N PRO A 67 -1.49 -2.88 8.83
CA PRO A 67 -0.81 -3.96 8.15
C PRO A 67 -1.01 -3.87 6.64
N ILE A 68 0.09 -3.79 5.90
CA ILE A 68 0.11 -3.94 4.44
C ILE A 68 1.19 -4.98 4.10
N PRO A 69 0.87 -6.02 3.30
CA PRO A 69 1.88 -6.93 2.78
C PRO A 69 2.91 -6.19 1.92
N ILE A 70 4.17 -6.62 1.96
CA ILE A 70 5.24 -5.98 1.18
C ILE A 70 4.99 -6.07 -0.34
N SER A 71 4.39 -7.18 -0.79
CA SER A 71 3.98 -7.38 -2.18
C SER A 71 2.96 -6.32 -2.61
N VAL A 72 1.93 -6.10 -1.78
CA VAL A 72 0.92 -5.06 -2.01
C VAL A 72 1.54 -3.66 -1.99
N MET A 73 2.47 -3.37 -1.06
CA MET A 73 3.16 -2.08 -1.04
C MET A 73 3.94 -1.80 -2.33
N ARG A 74 4.65 -2.80 -2.85
CA ARG A 74 5.42 -2.68 -4.11
C ARG A 74 4.50 -2.47 -5.30
N ILE A 75 3.42 -3.24 -5.40
CA ILE A 75 2.43 -3.11 -6.48
C ILE A 75 1.78 -1.72 -6.42
N LEU A 76 1.32 -1.29 -5.24
CA LEU A 76 0.75 0.04 -5.06
C LEU A 76 1.75 1.13 -5.48
N HIS A 77 2.99 1.04 -5.02
CA HIS A 77 4.02 2.02 -5.38
C HIS A 77 4.23 2.10 -6.90
N GLN A 78 4.35 0.95 -7.58
CA GLN A 78 4.53 0.90 -9.03
C GLN A 78 3.32 1.43 -9.78
N GLU A 79 2.12 0.97 -9.45
CA GLU A 79 0.90 1.38 -10.17
C GLU A 79 0.61 2.87 -9.96
N MET A 80 0.80 3.39 -8.74
CA MET A 80 0.55 4.80 -8.40
C MET A 80 1.50 5.77 -9.11
N GLN A 81 2.70 5.35 -9.53
CA GLN A 81 3.61 6.20 -10.29
C GLN A 81 3.12 6.53 -11.71
N HIS A 82 2.14 5.77 -12.22
CA HIS A 82 1.64 5.88 -13.59
C HIS A 82 0.25 6.52 -13.68
N HIS A 83 -0.28 7.02 -12.57
CA HIS A 83 -1.64 7.58 -12.50
C HIS A 83 -1.62 8.98 -11.91
N ASP A 84 -2.60 9.79 -12.31
CA ASP A 84 -2.85 11.07 -11.65
C ASP A 84 -3.42 10.82 -10.26
N LEU A 85 -2.72 11.34 -9.25
CA LEU A 85 -3.05 11.14 -7.85
C LEU A 85 -3.57 12.43 -7.21
N SER A 86 -4.57 12.30 -6.36
CA SER A 86 -4.96 13.36 -5.42
C SER A 86 -3.79 13.74 -4.50
N VAL A 87 -3.86 14.90 -3.84
CA VAL A 87 -2.83 15.34 -2.87
C VAL A 87 -2.56 14.27 -1.81
N TYR A 88 -3.61 13.60 -1.34
CA TYR A 88 -3.48 12.51 -0.38
C TYR A 88 -2.91 11.23 -0.98
N GLY A 89 -3.23 10.92 -2.24
CA GLY A 89 -2.59 9.84 -2.99
C GLY A 89 -1.09 10.06 -3.15
N GLN A 90 -0.67 11.29 -3.50
CA GLN A 90 0.75 11.65 -3.60
C GLN A 90 1.47 11.54 -2.25
N ALA A 91 0.83 12.02 -1.18
CA ALA A 91 1.37 11.89 0.18
C ALA A 91 1.54 10.42 0.60
N PHE A 92 0.58 9.56 0.25
CA PHE A 92 0.70 8.12 0.47
C PHE A 92 1.81 7.48 -0.36
N LEU A 93 1.96 7.85 -1.64
CA LEU A 93 3.04 7.36 -2.50
C LEU A 93 4.41 7.72 -1.94
N ALA A 94 4.61 8.98 -1.52
CA ALA A 94 5.84 9.41 -0.86
C ALA A 94 6.12 8.61 0.42
N ARG A 95 5.06 8.24 1.16
CA ARG A 95 5.19 7.41 2.35
C ARG A 95 5.53 5.95 2.02
N LEU A 96 5.01 5.39 0.93
CA LEU A 96 5.38 4.07 0.43
C LEU A 96 6.85 4.01 0.03
N ASP A 97 7.32 5.01 -0.71
CA ASP A 97 8.72 5.10 -1.16
C ASP A 97 9.69 5.05 0.03
N GLN A 98 9.48 5.91 1.04
CA GLN A 98 10.25 5.90 2.29
C GLN A 98 10.27 4.53 2.97
N GLU A 99 9.13 3.84 3.03
CA GLU A 99 9.02 2.56 3.74
C GLU A 99 9.64 1.40 2.95
N LEU A 100 9.59 1.44 1.62
CA LEU A 100 10.23 0.46 0.75
C LEU A 100 11.77 0.60 0.77
N VAL A 101 12.30 1.82 0.78
CA VAL A 101 13.73 2.09 0.95
C VAL A 101 14.22 1.56 2.31
N ASN A 102 13.56 1.96 3.39
CA ASN A 102 13.91 1.52 4.75
C ASN A 102 13.83 -0.01 4.93
N ASN A 103 12.92 -0.69 4.23
CA ASN A 103 12.85 -2.14 4.27
C ASN A 103 14.02 -2.79 3.55
N SER A 104 14.43 -2.23 2.40
CA SER A 104 15.51 -2.73 1.58
C SER A 104 16.83 -2.68 2.37
N ASP A 105 17.12 -1.54 3.01
CA ASP A 105 18.31 -1.37 3.86
C ASP A 105 18.34 -2.36 5.03
N ARG A 106 17.20 -2.63 5.66
CA ARG A 106 17.10 -3.63 6.73
C ARG A 106 17.39 -5.05 6.23
N GLN A 107 16.94 -5.40 5.03
CA GLN A 107 17.25 -6.71 4.45
C GLN A 107 18.75 -6.85 4.17
N TYR A 108 19.41 -5.80 3.65
CA TYR A 108 20.86 -5.80 3.44
C TYR A 108 21.66 -5.92 4.75
N GLN A 109 21.21 -5.26 5.84
CA GLN A 109 21.86 -5.36 7.15
C GLN A 109 21.73 -6.77 7.76
N VAL A 110 20.59 -7.43 7.61
CA VAL A 110 20.39 -8.81 8.10
C VAL A 110 21.29 -9.80 7.35
N ILE A 111 21.47 -9.61 6.04
CA ILE A 111 22.38 -10.46 5.24
C ILE A 111 23.83 -10.27 5.71
N ARG A 112 24.30 -9.02 5.86
CA ARG A 112 25.67 -8.75 6.35
C ARG A 112 25.90 -9.21 7.79
N GLY A 113 24.90 -9.12 8.66
CA GLY A 113 24.98 -9.60 10.05
C GLY A 113 25.11 -11.12 10.18
N LYS A 114 24.70 -11.88 9.16
CA LYS A 114 24.85 -13.35 9.09
C LYS A 114 26.13 -13.81 8.41
N THR A 115 26.89 -12.91 7.79
CA THR A 115 28.22 -13.19 7.20
C THR A 115 29.35 -12.89 8.18
N ARG A 116 29.24 -13.36 9.43
CA ARG A 116 30.41 -13.58 10.29
C ARG A 116 30.73 -15.07 10.24
N ILE A 117 31.43 -15.46 9.18
CA ILE A 117 32.11 -16.75 9.10
C ILE A 117 33.29 -16.64 10.07
N LYS A 118 33.28 -17.45 11.12
CA LYS A 118 34.45 -17.70 11.96
C LYS A 118 35.42 -18.60 11.22
#